data_AF-A0AAW6XWG7-F1
#
_entry.id   AF-A0AAW6XWG7-F1
#
_cell.length_a   1.000
_cell.length_b   1.000
_cell.length_c   1.000
_cell.angle_alpha   90.00
_cell.angle_beta   90.00
_cell.angle_gamma   90.00
#
_symmetry.space_group_name_H-M   'P 1'
#
loop_
_entity.id
_entity.type
_entity.pdbx_description
1 polymer ?
#
loop_
_entity_poly.entity_id
_entity_poly.type
_entity_poly.pdbx_seq_one_letter_code
_entity_poly.pdbx_strand_id
1 'polypeptide(L)'
;MDAIYLKKFRKKTGLKQKEFALSSGLTLKSLRNYEQGKRKLTLEKYQEIKSHFGYLVENDSSRLQVMIDYVRITLKDVRDLEFFCRNFLHCAFKEFQPFESKLMNYNHLWKRGDIWIFDFADKHETGNFQITVQLSGRGCRQLELLMETEKFTWHDWLSYLRNSYRDDMNVTRFDIAIDELYLGKDRENEQFHLSDMISKYYRHELDFESLRTWNYIGGGSLNFSDMEEIEQNRQGISLYFGSRQSEMYFNFYEKRYEIAKQEGITVEEALEIFELWNRYEIRLSQSKANAAVDEFISGVPIGEISRGLIVSKIDVYDGKNEYGSFQADRKWQLMFGGVEPLKFVTKPEAYSIERTLRWLSDSVSPSLAMIREYDMIVDGDYLQTILNSGEVNERGEKILDSIKASLGIL
;
A
#
# COMPACT_ATOMS: atom_id res chain seq x y z
N MET A 1 -7.50 11.22 -30.32
CA MET A 1 -8.27 10.20 -29.59
C MET A 1 -9.38 9.64 -30.44
N ASP A 2 -9.75 8.39 -30.20
CA ASP A 2 -10.91 7.76 -30.82
C ASP A 2 -12.23 8.42 -30.34
N ALA A 3 -13.18 8.61 -31.25
CA ALA A 3 -14.54 9.07 -30.98
C ALA A 3 -15.26 8.22 -29.91
N ILE A 4 -14.88 6.94 -29.79
CA ILE A 4 -15.44 5.99 -28.81
C ILE A 4 -15.28 6.50 -27.37
N TYR A 5 -14.17 7.15 -27.02
CA TYR A 5 -13.92 7.63 -25.66
C TYR A 5 -14.95 8.68 -25.21
N LEU A 6 -15.21 9.68 -26.06
CA LEU A 6 -16.21 10.71 -25.75
C LEU A 6 -17.62 10.13 -25.65
N LYS A 7 -17.96 9.18 -26.53
CA LYS A 7 -19.25 8.50 -26.50
C LYS A 7 -19.43 7.66 -25.25
N LYS A 8 -18.38 6.95 -24.80
CA LYS A 8 -18.38 6.20 -23.54
C LYS A 8 -18.54 7.14 -22.35
N PHE A 9 -17.78 8.23 -22.32
CA PHE A 9 -17.86 9.23 -21.26
C PHE A 9 -19.27 9.84 -21.14
N ARG A 10 -19.88 10.28 -22.24
CA ARG A 10 -21.28 10.76 -22.21
C ARG A 10 -22.25 9.70 -21.71
N LYS A 11 -22.11 8.45 -22.14
CA LYS A 11 -23.00 7.37 -21.67
C LYS A 11 -22.85 7.17 -20.16
N LYS A 12 -21.63 7.29 -19.62
CA LYS A 12 -21.34 7.19 -18.19
C LYS A 12 -22.03 8.30 -17.38
N THR A 13 -22.11 9.52 -17.92
CA THR A 13 -22.83 10.62 -17.24
C THR A 13 -24.35 10.44 -17.21
N GLY A 14 -24.91 9.48 -17.95
CA GLY A 14 -26.35 9.27 -18.08
C GLY A 14 -27.07 10.31 -18.96
N LEU A 15 -26.37 11.31 -19.48
CA LEU A 15 -26.97 12.42 -20.24
C LEU A 15 -27.26 12.05 -21.70
N LYS A 16 -28.38 12.57 -22.22
CA LYS A 16 -28.67 12.55 -23.66
C LYS A 16 -27.73 13.52 -24.38
N GLN A 17 -27.59 13.37 -25.70
CA GLN A 17 -26.69 14.22 -26.50
C GLN A 17 -26.96 15.73 -26.32
N LYS A 18 -28.23 16.14 -26.21
CA LYS A 18 -28.58 17.55 -26.05
C LYS A 18 -28.11 18.09 -24.70
N GLU A 19 -28.39 17.37 -23.62
CA GLU A 19 -28.02 17.73 -22.25
C GLU A 19 -26.50 17.72 -22.07
N PHE A 20 -25.82 16.68 -22.57
CA PHE A 20 -24.36 16.59 -22.52
C PHE A 20 -23.69 17.73 -23.28
N ALA A 21 -24.21 18.08 -24.47
CA ALA A 21 -23.65 19.19 -25.24
C ALA A 21 -23.71 20.50 -24.44
N LEU A 22 -24.87 20.82 -23.85
CA LEU A 22 -25.04 22.00 -22.98
C LEU A 22 -24.10 21.95 -21.78
N SER A 23 -24.09 20.83 -21.05
CA SER A 23 -23.26 20.63 -19.86
C SER A 23 -21.76 20.64 -20.14
N SER A 24 -21.32 20.45 -21.39
CA SER A 24 -19.90 20.42 -21.79
C SER A 24 -19.45 21.66 -22.58
N GLY A 25 -20.30 22.69 -22.68
CA GLY A 25 -20.02 23.89 -23.47
C GLY A 25 -19.95 23.63 -24.99
N LEU A 26 -20.50 22.52 -25.48
CA LEU A 26 -20.53 22.14 -26.89
C LEU A 26 -21.88 22.46 -27.54
N THR A 27 -21.86 22.68 -28.86
CA THR A 27 -23.09 22.58 -29.66
C THR A 27 -23.43 21.12 -29.92
N LEU A 28 -24.73 20.79 -30.01
CA LEU A 28 -25.20 19.45 -30.35
C LEU A 28 -24.60 18.94 -31.67
N LYS A 29 -24.44 19.82 -32.66
CA LYS A 29 -23.79 19.50 -33.95
C LYS A 29 -22.32 19.12 -33.74
N SER A 30 -21.59 19.87 -32.93
CA SER A 30 -20.18 19.57 -32.62
C SER A 30 -20.03 18.22 -31.92
N LEU A 31 -20.82 17.95 -30.88
CA LEU A 31 -20.82 16.67 -30.17
C LEU A 31 -21.08 15.50 -31.13
N ARG A 32 -22.11 15.59 -31.98
CA ARG A 32 -22.43 14.55 -32.96
C ARG A 32 -21.29 14.30 -33.95
N ASN A 33 -20.64 15.36 -34.42
CA ASN A 33 -19.50 15.22 -35.32
C ASN A 33 -18.32 14.52 -34.65
N TYR A 34 -18.04 14.81 -33.38
CA TYR A 34 -17.03 14.08 -32.62
C TYR A 34 -17.42 12.60 -32.43
N GLU A 35 -18.61 12.30 -31.92
CA GLU A 35 -19.05 10.92 -31.65
C GLU A 35 -19.16 10.04 -32.92
N GLN A 36 -19.37 10.65 -34.09
CA GLN A 36 -19.41 9.95 -35.38
C GLN A 36 -18.05 9.87 -36.08
N GLY A 37 -16.98 10.40 -35.48
CA GLY A 37 -15.65 10.44 -36.10
C GLY A 37 -15.51 11.42 -37.26
N LYS A 38 -16.53 12.26 -37.53
CA LYS A 38 -16.50 13.30 -38.57
C LYS A 38 -15.61 14.48 -38.20
N ARG A 39 -15.31 14.65 -36.90
CA ARG A 39 -14.37 15.64 -36.38
C ARG A 39 -13.37 14.94 -35.47
N LYS A 40 -12.07 15.16 -35.69
CA LYS A 40 -10.99 14.61 -34.84
C LYS A 40 -11.06 15.21 -33.44
N LEU A 41 -11.10 14.35 -32.42
CA LEU A 41 -11.05 14.73 -31.02
C LEU A 41 -9.60 14.77 -30.53
N THR A 42 -9.12 15.95 -30.14
CA THR A 42 -7.81 16.15 -29.50
C THR A 42 -7.87 15.81 -28.01
N LEU A 43 -6.72 15.55 -27.40
CA LEU A 43 -6.62 15.30 -25.95
C LEU A 43 -7.06 16.54 -25.16
N GLU A 44 -6.52 17.70 -25.50
CA GLU A 44 -6.88 19.00 -24.91
C GLU A 44 -8.39 19.24 -24.95
N LYS A 45 -9.04 19.01 -26.10
CA LYS A 45 -10.48 19.25 -26.22
C LYS A 45 -11.30 18.28 -25.37
N TYR A 46 -10.83 17.05 -25.21
CA TYR A 46 -11.50 16.08 -24.34
C TYR A 46 -11.31 16.42 -22.86
N GLN A 47 -10.12 16.88 -22.46
CA GLN A 47 -9.87 17.39 -21.12
C GLN A 47 -10.73 18.62 -20.82
N GLU A 48 -10.85 19.55 -21.76
CA GLU A 48 -11.77 20.70 -21.67
C GLU A 48 -13.23 20.25 -21.51
N ILE A 49 -13.67 19.24 -22.26
CA ILE A 49 -15.02 18.66 -22.08
C ILE A 49 -15.17 18.06 -20.68
N LYS A 50 -14.17 17.32 -20.19
CA LYS A 50 -14.21 16.68 -18.87
C LYS A 50 -14.15 17.69 -17.72
N SER A 51 -13.50 18.85 -17.89
CA SER A 51 -13.42 19.86 -16.82
C SER A 51 -14.78 20.48 -16.47
N HIS A 52 -15.72 20.52 -17.40
CA HIS A 52 -17.11 20.89 -17.13
C HIS A 52 -17.87 19.87 -16.25
N PHE A 53 -17.27 18.70 -16.01
CA PHE A 53 -17.76 17.67 -15.10
C PHE A 53 -16.87 17.53 -13.85
N GLY A 54 -16.06 18.55 -13.55
CA GLY A 54 -15.23 18.61 -12.34
C GLY A 54 -13.88 17.88 -12.44
N TYR A 55 -13.56 17.22 -13.55
CA TYR A 55 -12.28 16.55 -13.72
C TYR A 55 -11.15 17.55 -13.94
N LEU A 56 -10.11 17.48 -13.11
CA LEU A 56 -8.96 18.37 -13.21
C LEU A 56 -7.99 17.88 -14.29
N VAL A 57 -7.37 18.84 -14.99
CA VAL A 57 -6.33 18.58 -15.99
C VAL A 57 -5.01 18.23 -15.32
N GLU A 58 -4.73 18.90 -14.20
CA GLU A 58 -3.55 18.71 -13.39
C GLU A 58 -3.96 18.23 -11.99
N ASN A 59 -3.21 17.27 -11.45
CA ASN A 59 -3.29 16.94 -10.03
C ASN A 59 -2.37 17.85 -9.20
N ASP A 60 -2.47 17.74 -7.87
CA ASP A 60 -1.47 18.29 -6.97
C ASP A 60 -0.44 17.20 -6.68
N SER A 61 0.61 17.15 -7.50
CA SER A 61 1.66 16.14 -7.43
C SER A 61 2.43 16.14 -6.10
N SER A 62 2.25 17.17 -5.27
CA SER A 62 2.86 17.25 -3.94
C SER A 62 2.10 16.47 -2.87
N ARG A 63 0.82 16.12 -3.12
CA ARG A 63 -0.04 15.43 -2.14
C ARG A 63 0.28 13.97 -1.95
N LEU A 64 0.80 13.30 -2.96
CA LEU A 64 0.91 11.85 -2.97
C LEU A 64 2.34 11.37 -3.15
N GLN A 65 2.70 10.32 -2.42
CA GLN A 65 3.91 9.55 -2.65
C GLN A 65 3.57 8.08 -2.86
N VAL A 66 4.23 7.44 -3.82
CA VAL A 66 4.01 6.04 -4.18
C VAL A 66 5.22 5.22 -3.78
N MET A 67 4.99 4.03 -3.25
CA MET A 67 6.04 3.05 -2.92
C MET A 67 5.58 1.62 -3.22
N ILE A 68 6.54 0.73 -3.43
CA ILE A 68 6.28 -0.71 -3.46
C ILE A 68 6.18 -1.19 -2.01
N ASP A 69 5.11 -1.91 -1.66
CA ASP A 69 4.78 -2.23 -0.26
C ASP A 69 4.63 -3.74 0.01
N TYR A 70 4.66 -4.56 -1.03
CA TYR A 70 4.78 -6.00 -0.89
C TYR A 70 5.24 -6.62 -2.21
N VAL A 71 6.17 -7.56 -2.15
CA VAL A 71 6.58 -8.33 -3.33
C VAL A 71 6.62 -9.80 -2.99
N ARG A 72 6.01 -10.64 -3.84
CA ARG A 72 6.16 -12.09 -3.76
C ARG A 72 6.37 -12.67 -5.14
N ILE A 73 7.52 -13.30 -5.33
CA ILE A 73 7.99 -13.84 -6.60
C ILE A 73 8.33 -15.30 -6.40
N THR A 74 7.78 -16.16 -7.24
CA THR A 74 8.12 -17.58 -7.31
C THR A 74 9.07 -17.80 -8.48
N LEU A 75 10.17 -18.50 -8.24
CA LEU A 75 11.18 -18.88 -9.24
C LEU A 75 11.24 -20.40 -9.30
N LYS A 76 11.06 -20.99 -10.49
CA LYS A 76 10.85 -22.46 -10.61
C LYS A 76 12.09 -23.32 -10.36
N ASP A 77 13.29 -22.84 -10.67
CA ASP A 77 14.54 -23.62 -10.52
C ASP A 77 15.67 -22.72 -9.97
N VAL A 78 15.89 -22.76 -8.64
CA VAL A 78 17.01 -22.11 -7.97
C VAL A 78 17.79 -23.14 -7.17
N ARG A 79 18.93 -23.57 -7.73
CA ARG A 79 19.76 -24.66 -7.16
C ARG A 79 20.82 -24.21 -6.16
N ASP A 80 21.23 -22.95 -6.24
CA ASP A 80 22.27 -22.37 -5.40
C ASP A 80 21.74 -21.11 -4.71
N LEU A 81 21.37 -21.27 -3.43
CA LEU A 81 20.86 -20.17 -2.61
C LEU A 81 21.97 -19.17 -2.21
N GLU A 82 23.23 -19.60 -2.14
CA GLU A 82 24.35 -18.70 -1.87
C GLU A 82 24.57 -17.77 -3.06
N PHE A 83 24.60 -18.34 -4.27
CA PHE A 83 24.62 -17.55 -5.51
C PHE A 83 23.37 -16.67 -5.61
N PHE A 84 22.19 -17.19 -5.30
CA PHE A 84 20.96 -16.42 -5.38
C PHE A 84 20.98 -15.19 -4.46
N CYS A 85 21.26 -15.39 -3.17
CA CYS A 85 21.28 -14.30 -2.19
C CYS A 85 22.33 -13.26 -2.53
N ARG A 86 23.54 -13.69 -2.92
CA ARG A 86 24.63 -12.76 -3.28
C ARG A 86 24.29 -11.89 -4.49
N ASN A 87 23.70 -12.48 -5.54
CA ASN A 87 23.52 -11.78 -6.82
C ASN A 87 22.16 -11.09 -6.95
N PHE A 88 21.11 -11.56 -6.28
CA PHE A 88 19.76 -11.01 -6.40
C PHE A 88 19.29 -10.32 -5.12
N LEU A 89 19.70 -10.78 -3.94
CA LEU A 89 19.29 -10.14 -2.68
C LEU A 89 20.40 -9.27 -2.07
N HIS A 90 21.58 -9.21 -2.70
CA HIS A 90 22.72 -8.41 -2.27
C HIS A 90 23.07 -8.60 -0.77
N CYS A 91 22.99 -9.83 -0.29
CA CYS A 91 23.36 -10.20 1.08
C CYS A 91 23.90 -11.64 1.12
N ALA A 92 24.64 -11.98 2.18
CA ALA A 92 25.18 -13.33 2.33
C ALA A 92 24.09 -14.29 2.77
N PHE A 93 24.05 -15.50 2.21
CA PHE A 93 23.01 -16.47 2.58
C PHE A 93 23.10 -16.89 4.06
N LYS A 94 24.30 -16.87 4.66
CA LYS A 94 24.51 -17.09 6.10
C LYS A 94 23.75 -16.12 7.02
N GLU A 95 23.29 -14.98 6.51
CA GLU A 95 22.44 -14.04 7.26
C GLU A 95 21.00 -14.54 7.43
N PHE A 96 20.60 -15.55 6.64
CA PHE A 96 19.27 -16.14 6.70
C PHE A 96 19.21 -17.27 7.72
N GLN A 97 18.07 -17.33 8.42
CA GLN A 97 17.78 -18.34 9.43
C GLN A 97 16.72 -19.33 8.93
N PRO A 98 16.93 -20.65 9.09
CA PRO A 98 15.97 -21.66 8.66
C PRO A 98 14.83 -21.85 9.68
N PHE A 99 13.64 -22.17 9.16
CA PHE A 99 12.43 -22.46 9.92
C PHE A 99 11.61 -23.52 9.20
N GLU A 100 10.90 -24.37 9.96
CA GLU A 100 9.81 -25.18 9.40
C GLU A 100 8.67 -24.24 8.95
N SER A 101 8.08 -24.53 7.80
CA SER A 101 6.92 -23.80 7.28
C SER A 101 5.81 -24.78 6.91
N LYS A 102 4.56 -24.29 6.98
CA LYS A 102 3.39 -24.92 6.34
C LYS A 102 2.65 -23.91 5.46
N LEU A 103 3.25 -22.74 5.24
CA LEU A 103 2.66 -21.67 4.47
C LEU A 103 2.86 -21.94 2.98
N MET A 104 1.81 -21.71 2.19
CA MET A 104 1.83 -21.81 0.73
C MET A 104 2.34 -23.16 0.21
N ASN A 105 2.13 -24.23 0.98
CA ASN A 105 2.59 -25.60 0.69
C ASN A 105 4.12 -25.79 0.63
N TYR A 106 4.91 -24.85 1.15
CA TYR A 106 6.34 -25.05 1.38
C TYR A 106 6.56 -25.62 2.78
N ASN A 107 7.48 -26.58 2.90
CA ASN A 107 7.85 -27.19 4.18
C ASN A 107 9.03 -26.49 4.86
N HIS A 108 9.70 -25.56 4.19
CA HIS A 108 10.87 -24.87 4.69
C HIS A 108 10.91 -23.38 4.34
N LEU A 109 11.54 -22.58 5.20
CA LEU A 109 11.56 -21.13 5.10
C LEU A 109 12.85 -20.56 5.69
N TRP A 110 13.54 -19.75 4.91
CA TRP A 110 14.67 -18.93 5.31
C TRP A 110 14.21 -17.50 5.58
N LYS A 111 14.63 -16.89 6.70
CA LYS A 111 14.32 -15.49 7.03
C LYS A 111 15.57 -14.67 7.32
N ARG A 112 15.65 -13.50 6.70
CA ARG A 112 16.53 -12.39 7.07
C ARG A 112 15.62 -11.18 7.36
N GLY A 113 15.29 -10.96 8.63
CA GLY A 113 14.26 -10.00 9.01
C GLY A 113 12.92 -10.27 8.32
N ASP A 114 12.50 -9.34 7.48
CA ASP A 114 11.26 -9.37 6.69
C ASP A 114 11.47 -9.76 5.20
N ILE A 115 12.70 -10.17 4.85
CA ILE A 115 13.06 -10.79 3.56
C ILE A 115 13.05 -12.30 3.72
N TRP A 116 12.11 -12.98 3.08
CA TRP A 116 11.84 -14.40 3.29
C TRP A 116 12.06 -15.19 1.99
N ILE A 117 12.62 -16.40 2.10
CA ILE A 117 12.76 -17.36 0.98
C ILE A 117 12.14 -18.68 1.41
N PHE A 118 11.02 -19.04 0.79
CA PHE A 118 10.39 -20.34 0.95
C PHE A 118 11.02 -21.35 -0.02
N ASP A 119 11.34 -22.55 0.46
CA ASP A 119 11.84 -23.66 -0.36
C ASP A 119 11.37 -25.01 0.22
N PHE A 120 11.99 -26.10 -0.23
CA PHE A 120 11.71 -27.46 0.23
C PHE A 120 12.94 -28.06 0.90
N ALA A 121 12.80 -28.56 2.13
CA ALA A 121 13.88 -29.26 2.85
C ALA A 121 14.30 -30.55 2.11
N ASP A 122 13.35 -31.21 1.46
CA ASP A 122 13.47 -32.43 0.66
C ASP A 122 13.70 -32.15 -0.85
N LYS A 123 14.13 -30.92 -1.22
CA LYS A 123 14.33 -30.52 -2.64
C LYS A 123 15.28 -31.42 -3.42
N HIS A 124 16.29 -32.00 -2.78
CA HIS A 124 17.23 -32.91 -3.44
C HIS A 124 16.64 -34.30 -3.71
N GLU A 125 15.68 -34.73 -2.89
CA GLU A 125 14.98 -36.01 -3.05
C GLU A 125 13.86 -35.89 -4.08
N THR A 126 13.10 -34.79 -4.03
CA THR A 126 11.97 -34.52 -4.93
C THR A 126 12.41 -33.92 -6.27
N GLY A 127 13.61 -33.37 -6.36
CA GLY A 127 14.07 -32.58 -7.51
C GLY A 127 13.38 -31.22 -7.64
N ASN A 128 12.63 -30.78 -6.62
CA ASN A 128 11.88 -29.53 -6.64
C ASN A 128 12.69 -28.36 -6.05
N PHE A 129 13.38 -27.63 -6.92
CA PHE A 129 14.19 -26.46 -6.57
C PHE A 129 13.44 -25.14 -6.67
N GLN A 130 12.10 -25.18 -6.68
CA GLN A 130 11.29 -23.97 -6.68
C GLN A 130 11.47 -23.22 -5.37
N ILE A 131 11.65 -21.90 -5.48
CA ILE A 131 11.64 -21.01 -4.33
C ILE A 131 10.57 -19.94 -4.48
N THR A 132 10.10 -19.39 -3.35
CA THR A 132 9.33 -18.14 -3.34
C THR A 132 10.00 -17.12 -2.45
N VAL A 133 10.41 -16.00 -3.03
CA VAL A 133 10.86 -14.83 -2.29
C VAL A 133 9.66 -14.00 -1.89
N GLN A 134 9.60 -13.58 -0.63
CA GLN A 134 8.55 -12.72 -0.11
C GLN A 134 9.17 -11.56 0.67
N LEU A 135 8.79 -10.35 0.29
CA LEU A 135 9.12 -9.09 0.95
C LEU A 135 7.81 -8.49 1.48
N SER A 136 7.67 -8.38 2.81
CA SER A 136 6.60 -7.59 3.41
C SER A 136 6.83 -6.08 3.17
N GLY A 137 5.95 -5.19 3.64
CA GLY A 137 6.22 -3.73 3.59
C GLY A 137 7.58 -3.40 4.18
N ARG A 138 7.86 -3.88 5.41
CA ARG A 138 9.19 -3.76 6.04
C ARG A 138 10.29 -4.49 5.26
N GLY A 139 9.98 -5.64 4.67
CA GLY A 139 10.93 -6.35 3.79
C GLY A 139 11.32 -5.56 2.56
N CYS A 140 10.38 -4.78 2.00
CA CYS A 140 10.65 -3.83 0.91
C CYS A 140 11.58 -2.71 1.40
N ARG A 141 11.30 -2.11 2.57
CA ARG A 141 12.18 -1.10 3.18
C ARG A 141 13.60 -1.64 3.47
N GLN A 142 13.71 -2.89 3.93
CA GLN A 142 14.99 -3.56 4.19
C GLN A 142 15.77 -3.83 2.90
N LEU A 143 15.08 -4.19 1.80
CA LEU A 143 15.73 -4.32 0.49
C LEU A 143 16.15 -2.95 -0.05
N GLU A 144 15.34 -1.91 0.17
CA GLU A 144 15.68 -0.53 -0.21
C GLU A 144 16.95 -0.01 0.48
N LEU A 145 17.22 -0.46 1.71
CA LEU A 145 18.49 -0.17 2.39
C LEU A 145 19.70 -0.80 1.67
N LEU A 146 19.54 -2.02 1.14
CA LEU A 146 20.56 -2.66 0.32
C LEU A 146 20.69 -1.97 -1.04
N MET A 147 19.58 -1.57 -1.65
CA MET A 147 19.54 -0.76 -2.88
C MET A 147 20.34 0.53 -2.74
N GLU A 148 20.19 1.24 -1.63
CA GLU A 148 20.92 2.47 -1.36
C GLU A 148 22.41 2.22 -1.17
N THR A 149 22.78 1.14 -0.47
CA THR A 149 24.18 0.78 -0.19
C THR A 149 24.90 0.33 -1.47
N GLU A 150 24.29 -0.58 -2.22
CA GLU A 150 24.85 -1.24 -3.40
C GLU A 150 24.51 -0.51 -4.72
N LYS A 151 23.81 0.62 -4.65
CA LYS A 151 23.47 1.51 -5.76
C LYS A 151 22.70 0.83 -6.91
N PHE A 152 21.66 0.07 -6.55
CA PHE A 152 20.68 -0.48 -7.51
C PHE A 152 19.27 0.00 -7.16
N THR A 153 18.33 -0.09 -8.11
CA THR A 153 16.95 0.34 -7.93
C THR A 153 15.97 -0.83 -7.99
N TRP A 154 14.70 -0.58 -7.62
CA TRP A 154 13.61 -1.53 -7.87
C TRP A 154 13.48 -1.95 -9.34
N HIS A 155 13.72 -1.01 -10.27
CA HIS A 155 13.71 -1.30 -11.70
C HIS A 155 14.85 -2.25 -12.08
N ASP A 156 16.08 -1.98 -11.61
CA ASP A 156 17.24 -2.84 -11.86
C ASP A 156 17.01 -4.24 -11.30
N TRP A 157 16.51 -4.33 -10.06
CA TRP A 157 16.27 -5.60 -9.36
C TRP A 157 15.21 -6.46 -10.06
N LEU A 158 14.04 -5.88 -10.36
CA LEU A 158 12.97 -6.60 -11.07
C LEU A 158 13.39 -6.97 -12.49
N SER A 159 14.08 -6.07 -13.20
CA SER A 159 14.59 -6.33 -14.55
C SER A 159 15.62 -7.46 -14.54
N TYR A 160 16.54 -7.47 -13.57
CA TYR A 160 17.57 -8.49 -13.48
C TYR A 160 16.99 -9.87 -13.16
N LEU A 161 16.03 -9.96 -12.23
CA LEU A 161 15.27 -11.20 -11.98
C LEU A 161 14.53 -11.66 -13.23
N ARG A 162 13.79 -10.77 -13.90
CA ARG A 162 13.00 -11.11 -15.08
C ARG A 162 13.87 -11.59 -16.23
N ASN A 163 15.03 -10.95 -16.46
CA ASN A 163 15.96 -11.33 -17.51
C ASN A 163 16.65 -12.67 -17.22
N SER A 164 16.93 -12.95 -15.95
CA SER A 164 17.62 -14.18 -15.51
C SER A 164 16.72 -15.41 -15.54
N TYR A 165 15.45 -15.26 -15.12
CA TYR A 165 14.53 -16.39 -14.96
C TYR A 165 13.42 -16.46 -16.02
N ARG A 166 13.12 -15.38 -16.74
CA ARG A 166 12.15 -15.34 -17.85
C ARG A 166 10.79 -15.98 -17.46
N ASP A 167 10.36 -17.01 -18.19
CA ASP A 167 9.09 -17.73 -17.99
C ASP A 167 9.06 -18.55 -16.69
N ASP A 168 10.20 -18.71 -16.02
CA ASP A 168 10.31 -19.36 -14.71
C ASP A 168 10.18 -18.40 -13.53
N MET A 169 10.03 -17.11 -13.79
CA MET A 169 9.64 -16.11 -12.80
C MET A 169 8.14 -15.86 -12.86
N ASN A 170 7.46 -16.01 -11.73
CA ASN A 170 6.05 -15.62 -11.57
C ASN A 170 5.91 -14.63 -10.42
N VAL A 171 5.41 -13.42 -10.71
CA VAL A 171 5.05 -12.46 -9.66
C VAL A 171 3.68 -12.84 -9.11
N THR A 172 3.66 -13.56 -7.99
CA THR A 172 2.42 -14.07 -7.39
C THR A 172 1.69 -13.02 -6.55
N ARG A 173 2.38 -11.97 -6.09
CA ARG A 173 1.77 -10.80 -5.43
C ARG A 173 2.66 -9.57 -5.54
N PHE A 174 2.04 -8.41 -5.79
CA PHE A 174 2.70 -7.12 -5.86
C PHE A 174 1.75 -6.06 -5.30
N ASP A 175 2.10 -5.47 -4.16
CA ASP A 175 1.29 -4.42 -3.55
C ASP A 175 1.99 -3.06 -3.72
N ILE A 176 1.22 -2.05 -4.13
CA ILE A 176 1.67 -0.67 -4.27
C ILE A 176 0.92 0.15 -3.22
N ALA A 177 1.65 0.93 -2.41
CA ALA A 177 1.06 1.87 -1.46
C ALA A 177 1.19 3.30 -1.99
N ILE A 178 0.13 4.08 -1.79
CA ILE A 178 0.10 5.51 -2.10
C ILE A 178 -0.23 6.26 -0.81
N ASP A 179 0.72 7.03 -0.31
CA ASP A 179 0.58 7.87 0.89
C ASP A 179 0.03 9.25 0.50
N GLU A 180 -1.07 9.68 1.13
CA GLU A 180 -1.49 11.09 1.15
C GLU A 180 -0.74 11.81 2.25
N LEU A 181 0.02 12.84 1.88
CA LEU A 181 0.79 13.64 2.81
C LEU A 181 -0.13 14.58 3.59
N TYR A 182 0.24 14.84 4.84
CA TYR A 182 -0.42 15.82 5.67
C TYR A 182 -0.17 17.24 5.13
N LEU A 183 -1.24 17.99 4.86
CA LEU A 183 -1.13 19.36 4.33
C LEU A 183 -0.70 20.41 5.36
N GLY A 184 -0.54 19.99 6.62
CA GLY A 184 -0.26 20.86 7.75
C GLY A 184 -1.53 21.25 8.51
N LYS A 185 -1.29 21.78 9.71
CA LYS A 185 -2.32 22.29 10.60
C LYS A 185 -3.14 23.38 9.92
N ASP A 186 -4.43 23.42 10.24
CA ASP A 186 -5.43 24.36 9.70
C ASP A 186 -5.82 24.13 8.22
N ARG A 187 -5.34 23.04 7.60
CA ARG A 187 -5.65 22.62 6.23
C ARG A 187 -6.27 21.22 6.14
N GLU A 188 -6.70 20.67 7.27
CA GLU A 188 -7.33 19.34 7.39
C GLU A 188 -8.66 19.27 6.61
N ASN A 189 -9.34 20.40 6.47
CA ASN A 189 -10.55 20.51 5.65
C ASN A 189 -10.27 20.35 4.15
N GLU A 190 -9.04 20.57 3.69
CA GLU A 190 -8.60 20.34 2.30
C GLU A 190 -8.20 18.87 2.04
N GLN A 191 -8.05 18.06 3.09
CA GLN A 191 -7.72 16.64 2.99
C GLN A 191 -8.92 15.80 2.59
N PHE A 192 -8.66 14.65 1.98
CA PHE A 192 -9.69 13.66 1.73
C PHE A 192 -9.97 12.85 3.00
N HIS A 193 -11.22 12.84 3.46
CA HIS A 193 -11.62 12.06 4.64
C HIS A 193 -12.26 10.75 4.19
N LEU A 194 -11.80 9.61 4.69
CA LEU A 194 -12.37 8.31 4.30
C LEU A 194 -13.84 8.15 4.76
N SER A 195 -14.25 8.88 5.80
CA SER A 195 -15.67 9.01 6.19
C SER A 195 -16.54 9.65 5.10
N ASP A 196 -15.98 10.57 4.31
CA ASP A 196 -16.68 11.18 3.19
C ASP A 196 -16.96 10.15 2.11
N MET A 197 -16.02 9.23 1.87
CA MET A 197 -16.20 8.13 0.93
C MET A 197 -17.32 7.17 1.38
N ILE A 198 -17.43 6.87 2.68
CA ILE A 198 -18.55 6.08 3.22
C ILE A 198 -19.89 6.81 2.98
N SER A 199 -19.92 8.11 3.26
CA SER A 199 -21.13 8.94 3.07
C SER A 199 -21.53 9.02 1.60
N LYS A 200 -20.56 9.21 0.70
CA LYS A 200 -20.73 9.26 -0.76
C LYS A 200 -21.25 7.93 -1.31
N TYR A 201 -20.84 6.79 -0.75
CA TYR A 201 -21.43 5.50 -1.11
C TYR A 201 -22.95 5.49 -0.92
N TYR A 202 -23.43 5.89 0.26
CA TYR A 202 -24.87 5.90 0.58
C TYR A 202 -25.65 6.97 -0.20
N ARG A 203 -24.97 8.00 -0.71
CA ARG A 203 -25.54 9.02 -1.60
C ARG A 203 -25.51 8.63 -3.09
N HIS A 204 -25.02 7.44 -3.41
CA HIS A 204 -24.78 6.99 -4.79
C HIS A 204 -23.79 7.86 -5.57
N GLU A 205 -22.83 8.46 -4.88
CA GLU A 205 -21.78 9.34 -5.42
C GLU A 205 -20.45 8.60 -5.62
N LEU A 206 -20.46 7.27 -5.53
CA LEU A 206 -19.34 6.42 -5.93
C LEU A 206 -19.76 5.52 -7.09
N ASP A 207 -18.92 5.44 -8.12
CA ASP A 207 -19.07 4.49 -9.21
C ASP A 207 -17.89 3.52 -9.21
N PHE A 208 -18.19 2.25 -9.39
CA PHE A 208 -17.23 1.15 -9.26
C PHE A 208 -17.22 0.30 -10.52
N GLU A 209 -16.11 0.31 -11.25
CA GLU A 209 -15.94 -0.55 -12.42
C GLU A 209 -15.54 -1.95 -11.97
N SER A 210 -16.39 -2.96 -12.19
CA SER A 210 -16.13 -4.39 -11.93
C SER A 210 -15.91 -4.82 -10.46
N LEU A 211 -15.86 -3.89 -9.50
CA LEU A 211 -15.79 -4.20 -8.07
C LEU A 211 -17.20 -4.47 -7.54
N ARG A 212 -17.40 -5.65 -6.93
CA ARG A 212 -18.73 -6.09 -6.47
C ARG A 212 -18.95 -6.01 -4.97
N THR A 213 -17.86 -5.94 -4.21
CA THR A 213 -17.90 -5.96 -2.75
C THR A 213 -17.08 -4.81 -2.22
N TRP A 214 -17.59 -4.19 -1.16
CA TRP A 214 -16.82 -3.29 -0.33
C TRP A 214 -17.19 -3.54 1.13
N ASN A 215 -16.28 -3.21 2.04
CA ASN A 215 -16.54 -3.24 3.48
C ASN A 215 -15.73 -2.11 4.13
N TYR A 216 -16.17 -1.62 5.29
CA TYR A 216 -15.35 -0.76 6.12
C TYR A 216 -15.20 -1.31 7.53
N ILE A 217 -14.07 -1.00 8.14
CA ILE A 217 -13.81 -1.20 9.57
C ILE A 217 -13.55 0.19 10.14
N GLY A 218 -14.20 0.49 11.25
CA GLY A 218 -14.01 1.72 11.98
C GLY A 218 -14.60 1.57 13.38
N GLY A 219 -14.24 2.47 14.28
CA GLY A 219 -14.71 2.44 15.65
C GLY A 219 -14.09 3.53 16.50
N GLY A 220 -14.52 3.58 17.74
CA GLY A 220 -14.02 4.47 18.76
C GLY A 220 -14.56 4.04 20.12
N SER A 221 -14.01 4.61 21.18
CA SER A 221 -14.48 4.35 22.53
C SER A 221 -15.82 5.08 22.78
N LEU A 222 -16.69 4.49 23.62
CA LEU A 222 -18.02 5.03 23.95
C LEU A 222 -17.96 5.87 25.23
N ASN A 223 -18.95 6.76 25.44
CA ASN A 223 -19.17 7.57 26.65
C ASN A 223 -18.19 8.74 26.87
N PHE A 224 -17.69 9.33 25.79
CA PHE A 224 -16.95 10.61 25.85
C PHE A 224 -17.90 11.74 25.49
N SER A 225 -17.90 12.81 26.29
CA SER A 225 -18.67 14.02 26.02
C SER A 225 -17.81 15.11 25.35
N ASP A 226 -16.49 15.00 25.46
CA ASP A 226 -15.53 15.94 24.91
C ASP A 226 -15.11 15.50 23.50
N MET A 227 -15.11 16.43 22.54
CA MET A 227 -14.78 16.14 21.14
C MET A 227 -13.30 15.78 20.94
N GLU A 228 -12.40 16.34 21.75
CA GLU A 228 -10.98 16.03 21.73
C GLU A 228 -10.73 14.61 22.25
N GLU A 229 -11.43 14.22 23.34
CA GLU A 229 -11.37 12.85 23.84
C GLU A 229 -11.96 11.83 22.85
N ILE A 230 -13.04 12.17 22.15
CA ILE A 230 -13.61 11.32 21.08
C ILE A 230 -12.59 11.10 19.97
N GLU A 231 -11.91 12.17 19.54
CA GLU A 231 -10.95 12.12 18.44
C GLU A 231 -9.70 11.31 18.81
N GLN A 232 -9.19 11.48 20.03
CA GLN A 232 -8.08 10.69 20.56
C GLN A 232 -8.43 9.19 20.71
N ASN A 233 -9.69 8.87 20.97
CA ASN A 233 -10.16 7.50 21.13
C ASN A 233 -10.65 6.85 19.82
N ARG A 234 -10.56 7.56 18.70
CA ARG A 234 -10.97 7.06 17.39
C ARG A 234 -9.95 6.03 16.89
N GLN A 235 -10.43 4.88 16.42
CA GLN A 235 -9.56 3.77 15.99
C GLN A 235 -9.12 3.86 14.52
N GLY A 236 -9.49 4.95 13.83
CA GLY A 236 -9.30 5.13 12.39
C GLY A 236 -10.27 4.31 11.52
N ILE A 237 -10.46 4.76 10.28
CA ILE A 237 -11.27 4.09 9.26
C ILE A 237 -10.37 3.30 8.31
N SER A 238 -10.79 2.09 7.94
CA SER A 238 -10.23 1.29 6.85
C SER A 238 -11.35 0.85 5.91
N LEU A 239 -11.20 1.14 4.61
CA LEU A 239 -12.11 0.77 3.53
C LEU A 239 -11.46 -0.30 2.66
N TYR A 240 -12.23 -1.31 2.32
CA TYR A 240 -11.78 -2.43 1.50
C TYR A 240 -12.67 -2.55 0.28
N PHE A 241 -12.07 -2.63 -0.92
CA PHE A 241 -12.81 -2.78 -2.17
C PHE A 241 -12.34 -4.02 -2.94
N GLY A 242 -13.29 -4.84 -3.37
CA GLY A 242 -13.05 -6.12 -4.03
C GLY A 242 -12.92 -7.29 -3.05
N SER A 243 -12.63 -8.48 -3.59
CA SER A 243 -12.42 -9.69 -2.81
C SER A 243 -10.93 -9.90 -2.58
N ARG A 244 -10.54 -10.43 -1.42
CA ARG A 244 -9.13 -10.84 -1.18
C ARG A 244 -8.69 -12.02 -2.06
N GLN A 245 -9.65 -12.71 -2.69
CA GLN A 245 -9.38 -13.80 -3.63
C GLN A 245 -9.25 -13.31 -5.09
N SER A 246 -9.62 -12.06 -5.40
CA SER A 246 -9.43 -11.54 -6.76
C SER A 246 -8.00 -11.11 -7.01
N GLU A 247 -7.61 -11.07 -8.29
CA GLU A 247 -6.28 -10.63 -8.71
C GLU A 247 -5.97 -9.16 -8.43
N MET A 248 -6.96 -8.39 -7.98
CA MET A 248 -6.80 -7.02 -7.54
C MET A 248 -7.77 -6.69 -6.40
N TYR A 249 -7.28 -5.96 -5.42
CA TYR A 249 -7.99 -5.58 -4.20
C TYR A 249 -7.43 -4.26 -3.67
N PHE A 250 -8.30 -3.40 -3.14
CA PHE A 250 -7.88 -2.12 -2.55
C PHE A 250 -8.10 -2.10 -1.04
N ASN A 251 -7.17 -1.48 -0.32
CA ASN A 251 -7.26 -1.19 1.11
C ASN A 251 -6.89 0.28 1.35
N PHE A 252 -7.87 1.12 1.67
CA PHE A 252 -7.68 2.54 1.93
C PHE A 252 -7.89 2.80 3.42
N TYR A 253 -6.93 3.38 4.12
CA TYR A 253 -7.06 3.59 5.56
C TYR A 253 -6.40 4.88 6.04
N GLU A 254 -6.87 5.35 7.20
CA GLU A 254 -6.36 6.55 7.84
C GLU A 254 -5.01 6.24 8.52
N LYS A 255 -3.92 6.47 7.77
CA LYS A 255 -2.55 6.10 8.15
C LYS A 255 -2.11 6.76 9.45
N ARG A 256 -2.56 7.99 9.72
CA ARG A 256 -2.27 8.72 10.95
C ARG A 256 -2.69 7.97 12.23
N TYR A 257 -3.90 7.39 12.28
CA TYR A 257 -4.33 6.63 13.46
C TYR A 257 -3.64 5.27 13.55
N GLU A 258 -3.34 4.65 12.39
CA GLU A 258 -2.63 3.38 12.38
C GLU A 258 -1.20 3.54 12.92
N ILE A 259 -0.50 4.60 12.54
CA ILE A 259 0.81 4.96 13.09
C ILE A 259 0.70 5.33 14.57
N ALA A 260 -0.20 6.24 14.95
CA ALA A 260 -0.40 6.66 16.34
C ALA A 260 -0.59 5.44 17.27
N LYS A 261 -1.45 4.49 16.84
CA LYS A 261 -1.67 3.23 17.56
C LYS A 261 -0.44 2.31 17.57
N GLN A 262 0.31 2.21 16.47
CA GLN A 262 1.50 1.35 16.40
C GLN A 262 2.66 1.89 17.23
N GLU A 263 2.83 3.21 17.26
CA GLU A 263 3.90 3.91 17.95
C GLU A 263 3.55 4.24 19.41
N GLY A 264 2.27 4.16 19.80
CA GLY A 264 1.82 4.49 21.15
C GLY A 264 1.85 5.99 21.44
N ILE A 265 1.64 6.80 20.40
CA ILE A 265 1.67 8.27 20.44
C ILE A 265 0.30 8.84 20.08
N THR A 266 0.10 10.14 20.29
CA THR A 266 -1.11 10.84 19.85
C THR A 266 -1.18 10.95 18.32
N VAL A 267 -2.37 11.23 17.78
CA VAL A 267 -2.55 11.42 16.34
C VAL A 267 -1.83 12.67 15.87
N GLU A 268 -1.83 13.71 16.69
CA GLU A 268 -1.14 14.98 16.48
C GLU A 268 0.37 14.76 16.36
N GLU A 269 0.99 14.04 17.30
CA GLU A 269 2.40 13.68 17.23
C GLU A 269 2.70 12.83 15.99
N ALA A 270 1.83 11.87 15.64
CA ALA A 270 2.01 11.07 14.44
C ALA A 270 1.97 11.92 13.16
N LEU A 271 1.10 12.93 13.09
CA LEU A 271 1.03 13.86 11.98
C LEU A 271 2.26 14.77 11.90
N GLU A 272 2.78 15.23 13.03
CA GLU A 272 3.98 16.07 13.08
C GLU A 272 5.27 15.31 12.72
N ILE A 273 5.38 14.04 13.11
CA ILE A 273 6.59 13.24 12.89
C ILE A 273 6.60 12.63 11.48
N PHE A 274 5.48 12.06 11.04
CA PHE A 274 5.43 11.25 9.83
C PHE A 274 4.81 11.98 8.64
N GLU A 275 4.05 13.04 8.87
CA GLU A 275 3.38 13.84 7.84
C GLU A 275 2.49 12.99 6.92
N LEU A 276 1.86 11.94 7.44
CA LEU A 276 0.99 11.03 6.68
C LEU A 276 -0.46 11.13 7.13
N TRP A 277 -1.36 11.30 6.16
CA TRP A 277 -2.79 11.40 6.39
C TRP A 277 -3.53 10.08 6.16
N ASN A 278 -3.57 9.62 4.91
CA ASN A 278 -4.17 8.35 4.48
C ASN A 278 -3.15 7.51 3.73
N ARG A 279 -3.40 6.20 3.64
CA ARG A 279 -2.72 5.30 2.69
C ARG A 279 -3.75 4.57 1.83
N TYR A 280 -3.48 4.53 0.53
CA TYR A 280 -4.24 3.78 -0.48
C TYR A 280 -3.39 2.62 -1.00
N GLU A 281 -3.66 1.40 -0.54
CA GLU A 281 -2.97 0.20 -1.00
C GLU A 281 -3.71 -0.47 -2.16
N ILE A 282 -2.95 -0.83 -3.19
CA ILE A 282 -3.37 -1.62 -4.33
C ILE A 282 -2.66 -2.96 -4.24
N ARG A 283 -3.40 -4.02 -3.92
CA ARG A 283 -2.88 -5.39 -3.96
C ARG A 283 -3.16 -6.01 -5.31
N LEU A 284 -2.11 -6.43 -6.01
CA LEU A 284 -2.20 -7.21 -7.24
C LEU A 284 -1.72 -8.64 -6.98
N SER A 285 -2.31 -9.62 -7.66
CA SER A 285 -1.82 -11.00 -7.64
C SER A 285 -1.87 -11.64 -9.01
N GLN A 286 -1.06 -12.69 -9.17
CA GLN A 286 -0.99 -13.53 -10.37
C GLN A 286 -0.85 -12.70 -11.66
N SER A 287 -1.77 -12.81 -12.62
CA SER A 287 -1.61 -12.20 -13.94
C SER A 287 -1.51 -10.68 -13.88
N LYS A 288 -2.26 -10.02 -12.99
CA LYS A 288 -2.20 -8.56 -12.80
C LYS A 288 -0.92 -8.10 -12.14
N ALA A 289 -0.36 -8.88 -11.22
CA ALA A 289 0.92 -8.56 -10.60
C ALA A 289 2.07 -8.67 -11.62
N ASN A 290 2.05 -9.71 -12.46
CA ASN A 290 3.00 -9.83 -13.58
C ASN A 290 2.86 -8.66 -14.55
N ALA A 291 1.64 -8.34 -14.98
CA ALA A 291 1.40 -7.24 -15.92
C ALA A 291 1.91 -5.88 -15.39
N ALA A 292 1.66 -5.57 -14.11
CA ALA A 292 2.15 -4.33 -13.51
C ALA A 292 3.68 -4.28 -13.40
N VAL A 293 4.32 -5.41 -13.06
CA VAL A 293 5.79 -5.50 -13.05
C VAL A 293 6.36 -5.37 -14.45
N ASP A 294 5.75 -6.01 -15.44
CA ASP A 294 6.16 -5.95 -16.85
C ASP A 294 6.06 -4.53 -17.42
N GLU A 295 4.98 -3.83 -17.10
CA GLU A 295 4.79 -2.42 -17.47
C GLU A 295 5.83 -1.52 -16.78
N PHE A 296 6.12 -1.76 -15.50
CA PHE A 296 7.16 -1.02 -14.76
C PHE A 296 8.56 -1.23 -15.33
N ILE A 297 8.98 -2.48 -15.58
CA ILE A 297 10.30 -2.77 -16.17
C ILE A 297 10.41 -2.26 -17.62
N SER A 298 9.29 -2.14 -18.33
CA SER A 298 9.22 -1.53 -19.67
C SER A 298 9.37 -0.01 -19.66
N GLY A 299 9.50 0.60 -18.48
CA GLY A 299 9.81 2.02 -18.31
C GLY A 299 8.60 2.90 -17.98
N VAL A 300 7.41 2.32 -17.75
CA VAL A 300 6.27 3.09 -17.27
C VAL A 300 6.45 3.40 -15.78
N PRO A 301 6.39 4.67 -15.36
CA PRO A 301 6.53 5.02 -13.95
C PRO A 301 5.48 4.32 -13.08
N ILE A 302 5.89 3.75 -11.94
CA ILE A 302 4.98 3.06 -11.03
C ILE A 302 3.84 3.95 -10.51
N GLY A 303 4.07 5.27 -10.40
CA GLY A 303 3.05 6.24 -10.05
C GLY A 303 1.96 6.42 -11.12
N GLU A 304 2.28 6.20 -12.39
CA GLU A 304 1.30 6.21 -13.48
C GLU A 304 0.47 4.93 -13.48
N ILE A 305 1.14 3.77 -13.30
CA ILE A 305 0.50 2.46 -13.19
C ILE A 305 -0.49 2.47 -12.02
N SER A 306 -0.07 2.92 -10.84
CA SER A 306 -0.88 2.91 -9.62
C SER A 306 -2.09 3.84 -9.71
N ARG A 307 -1.90 5.07 -10.23
CA ARG A 307 -3.01 5.99 -10.51
C ARG A 307 -3.99 5.40 -11.51
N GLY A 308 -3.50 4.83 -12.61
CA GLY A 308 -4.32 4.19 -13.64
C GLY A 308 -5.17 3.05 -13.08
N LEU A 309 -4.61 2.23 -12.19
CA LEU A 309 -5.32 1.15 -11.52
C LEU A 309 -6.47 1.67 -10.63
N ILE A 310 -6.27 2.75 -9.87
CA ILE A 310 -7.33 3.35 -9.03
C ILE A 310 -8.42 4.00 -9.91
N VAL A 311 -8.03 4.90 -10.82
CA VAL A 311 -8.98 5.68 -11.65
C VAL A 311 -9.76 4.80 -12.61
N SER A 312 -9.21 3.64 -13.02
CA SER A 312 -9.95 2.67 -13.84
C SER A 312 -11.02 1.90 -13.07
N LYS A 313 -11.09 2.05 -11.73
CA LYS A 313 -11.93 1.23 -10.85
C LYS A 313 -12.87 2.02 -9.96
N ILE A 314 -12.50 3.23 -9.56
CA ILE A 314 -13.24 4.02 -8.60
C ILE A 314 -13.35 5.45 -9.13
N ASP A 315 -14.57 5.91 -9.36
CA ASP A 315 -14.88 7.32 -9.53
C ASP A 315 -15.59 7.84 -8.29
N VAL A 316 -15.13 8.99 -7.81
CA VAL A 316 -15.67 9.68 -6.64
C VAL A 316 -16.30 10.98 -7.11
N TYR A 317 -17.56 11.20 -6.75
CA TYR A 317 -18.34 12.37 -7.13
C TYR A 317 -18.73 13.20 -5.91
N ASP A 318 -19.11 14.45 -6.16
CA ASP A 318 -19.63 15.37 -5.15
C ASP A 318 -20.87 16.09 -5.70
N GLY A 319 -22.04 15.50 -5.45
CA GLY A 319 -23.30 15.97 -5.98
C GLY A 319 -23.44 15.87 -7.49
N LYS A 320 -24.47 16.55 -7.99
CA LYS A 320 -24.84 16.62 -9.40
C LYS A 320 -24.94 18.08 -9.83
N ASN A 321 -24.66 18.34 -11.10
CA ASN A 321 -24.92 19.63 -11.70
C ASN A 321 -26.41 19.84 -12.00
N GLU A 322 -26.74 21.03 -12.51
CA GLU A 322 -28.12 21.41 -12.89
C GLU A 322 -28.78 20.48 -13.92
N TYR A 323 -27.97 19.71 -14.69
CA TYR A 323 -28.44 18.74 -15.68
C TYR A 323 -28.59 17.32 -15.09
N GLY A 324 -28.33 17.13 -13.80
CA GLY A 324 -28.42 15.84 -13.13
C GLY A 324 -27.23 14.90 -13.36
N SER A 325 -26.14 15.39 -13.97
CA SER A 325 -24.89 14.63 -14.09
C SER A 325 -24.04 14.80 -12.85
N PHE A 326 -23.43 13.72 -12.39
CA PHE A 326 -22.44 13.77 -11.32
C PHE A 326 -21.27 14.67 -11.69
N GLN A 327 -20.73 15.36 -10.68
CA GLN A 327 -19.52 16.17 -10.75
C GLN A 327 -18.40 15.44 -10.01
N ALA A 328 -17.22 15.34 -10.61
CA ALA A 328 -16.08 14.69 -9.98
C ALA A 328 -15.69 15.42 -8.68
N ASP A 329 -15.40 14.65 -7.63
CA ASP A 329 -15.00 15.20 -6.34
C ASP A 329 -13.66 15.93 -6.45
N ARG A 330 -13.63 17.20 -6.06
CA ARG A 330 -12.45 18.05 -6.24
C ARG A 330 -11.23 17.54 -5.47
N LYS A 331 -11.41 17.06 -4.23
CA LYS A 331 -10.30 16.56 -3.41
C LYS A 331 -9.74 15.26 -4.00
N TRP A 332 -10.62 14.37 -4.45
CA TRP A 332 -10.22 13.17 -5.18
C TRP A 332 -9.48 13.48 -6.48
N GLN A 333 -9.92 14.50 -7.23
CA GLN A 333 -9.22 14.93 -8.45
C GLN A 333 -7.85 15.56 -8.17
N LEU A 334 -7.68 16.29 -7.06
CA LEU A 334 -6.36 16.80 -6.68
C LEU A 334 -5.37 15.67 -6.36
N MET A 335 -5.84 14.51 -5.93
CA MET A 335 -5.01 13.34 -5.66
C MET A 335 -4.79 12.47 -6.91
N PHE A 336 -5.87 11.95 -7.49
CA PHE A 336 -5.83 10.92 -8.53
C PHE A 336 -6.27 11.42 -9.91
N GLY A 337 -6.65 12.69 -10.04
CA GLY A 337 -6.95 13.32 -11.32
C GLY A 337 -5.70 13.57 -12.15
N GLY A 338 -5.88 14.33 -13.24
CA GLY A 338 -4.81 14.76 -14.12
C GLY A 338 -4.04 13.63 -14.82
N VAL A 339 -2.87 13.98 -15.35
CA VAL A 339 -1.99 13.07 -16.10
C VAL A 339 -0.57 12.99 -15.53
N GLU A 340 -0.21 13.90 -14.63
CA GLU A 340 1.13 14.07 -14.05
C GLU A 340 1.47 12.89 -13.14
N PRO A 341 2.57 12.17 -13.37
CA PRO A 341 2.89 10.94 -12.66
C PRO A 341 3.03 11.21 -11.15
N LEU A 342 2.54 10.27 -10.34
CA LEU A 342 2.72 10.34 -8.90
C LEU A 342 4.20 10.08 -8.54
N LYS A 343 4.71 10.81 -7.54
CA LYS A 343 6.12 10.71 -7.13
C LYS A 343 6.42 9.33 -6.53
N PHE A 344 7.30 8.57 -7.17
CA PHE A 344 7.82 7.33 -6.61
C PHE A 344 8.93 7.61 -5.59
N VAL A 345 8.87 6.95 -4.43
CA VAL A 345 9.85 7.09 -3.35
C VAL A 345 10.27 5.72 -2.83
N THR A 346 11.51 5.63 -2.35
CA THR A 346 11.99 4.55 -1.49
C THR A 346 12.05 5.06 -0.06
N LYS A 347 11.81 4.19 0.92
CA LYS A 347 11.93 4.49 2.35
C LYS A 347 12.83 3.42 2.99
N PRO A 348 14.16 3.48 2.80
CA PRO A 348 15.08 2.52 3.41
C PRO A 348 14.89 2.45 4.94
N GLU A 349 14.65 1.25 5.48
CA GLU A 349 14.54 1.04 6.93
C GLU A 349 15.27 -0.23 7.34
N ALA A 350 16.09 -0.12 8.39
CA ALA A 350 16.77 -1.25 8.98
C ALA A 350 15.82 -2.14 9.81
N TYR A 351 16.29 -3.33 10.15
CA TYR A 351 15.59 -4.16 11.13
C TYR A 351 15.63 -3.51 12.52
N SER A 352 14.50 -3.44 13.21
CA SER A 352 14.39 -2.83 14.55
C SER A 352 13.67 -3.75 15.56
N ILE A 353 14.19 -3.77 16.80
CA ILE A 353 13.62 -4.47 17.97
C ILE A 353 12.53 -3.68 18.68
N GLU A 354 12.29 -2.42 18.29
CA GLU A 354 11.34 -1.51 18.95
C GLU A 354 9.95 -2.13 19.14
N ARG A 355 9.49 -2.94 18.19
CA ARG A 355 8.20 -3.63 18.32
C ARG A 355 8.17 -4.63 19.48
N THR A 356 9.30 -5.34 19.71
CA THR A 356 9.44 -6.23 20.88
C THR A 356 9.47 -5.41 22.17
N LEU A 357 10.16 -4.26 22.17
CA LEU A 357 10.18 -3.34 23.32
C LEU A 357 8.80 -2.78 23.65
N ARG A 358 8.06 -2.32 22.64
CA ARG A 358 6.67 -1.83 22.80
C ARG A 358 5.74 -2.92 23.30
N TRP A 359 5.80 -4.13 22.73
CA TRP A 359 5.03 -5.26 23.24
C TRP A 359 5.34 -5.57 24.71
N LEU A 360 6.62 -5.57 25.10
CA LEU A 360 7.01 -5.73 26.50
C LEU A 360 6.43 -4.62 27.37
N SER A 361 6.50 -3.37 26.93
CA SER A 361 5.93 -2.22 27.63
C SER A 361 4.41 -2.35 27.81
N ASP A 362 3.67 -2.63 26.74
CA ASP A 362 2.21 -2.51 26.76
C ASP A 362 1.53 -3.77 27.30
N SER A 363 2.08 -4.94 26.98
CA SER A 363 1.44 -6.24 27.27
C SER A 363 2.02 -6.93 28.49
N VAL A 364 3.27 -6.63 28.88
CA VAL A 364 3.98 -7.37 29.94
C VAL A 364 4.27 -6.47 31.16
N SER A 365 4.59 -5.20 30.96
CA SER A 365 4.93 -4.25 32.04
C SER A 365 3.87 -4.13 33.14
N PRO A 366 2.54 -4.07 32.85
CA PRO A 366 1.53 -4.04 33.91
C PRO A 366 1.56 -5.26 34.83
N SER A 367 1.81 -6.45 34.27
CA SER A 367 1.94 -7.68 35.06
C SER A 367 3.22 -7.69 35.88
N LEU A 368 4.36 -7.23 35.33
CA LEU A 368 5.62 -7.11 36.08
C LEU A 368 5.50 -6.09 37.23
N ALA A 369 4.82 -4.96 36.99
CA ALA A 369 4.54 -3.96 38.01
C ALA A 369 3.67 -4.54 39.14
N MET A 370 2.63 -5.31 38.82
CA MET A 370 1.80 -5.99 39.83
C MET A 370 2.62 -6.96 40.69
N ILE A 371 3.53 -7.75 40.09
CA ILE A 371 4.40 -8.66 40.85
C ILE A 371 5.37 -7.89 41.75
N ARG A 372 5.89 -6.75 41.30
CA ARG A 372 6.73 -5.87 42.14
C ARG A 372 5.99 -5.42 43.40
N GLU A 373 4.73 -4.98 43.27
CA GLU A 373 3.93 -4.57 44.43
C GLU A 373 3.61 -5.77 45.34
N TYR A 374 3.39 -6.96 44.77
CA TYR A 374 3.22 -8.19 45.54
C TYR A 374 4.48 -8.56 46.33
N ASP A 375 5.66 -8.47 45.72
CA ASP A 375 6.96 -8.70 46.39
C ASP A 375 7.10 -7.79 47.62
N MET A 376 6.71 -6.52 47.54
CA MET A 376 6.74 -5.61 48.69
C MET A 376 5.79 -6.01 49.83
N ILE A 377 4.64 -6.63 49.51
CA ILE A 377 3.67 -7.09 50.51
C ILE A 377 4.19 -8.30 51.27
N VAL A 378 4.87 -9.20 50.57
CA VAL A 378 5.28 -10.50 51.12
C VAL A 378 6.77 -10.57 51.49
N ASP A 379 7.50 -9.46 51.35
CA ASP A 379 8.97 -9.41 51.45
C ASP A 379 9.62 -10.48 50.55
N GLY A 380 9.16 -10.53 49.30
CA GLY A 380 9.53 -11.51 48.28
C GLY A 380 10.50 -10.97 47.22
N ASP A 381 10.96 -11.87 46.35
CA ASP A 381 11.88 -11.57 45.23
C ASP A 381 11.44 -12.26 43.92
N TYR A 382 10.12 -12.41 43.74
CA TYR A 382 9.55 -13.12 42.60
C TYR A 382 9.82 -12.40 41.27
N LEU A 383 9.76 -11.06 41.25
CA LEU A 383 10.05 -10.28 40.04
C LEU A 383 11.48 -10.52 39.56
N GLN A 384 12.48 -10.42 40.45
CA GLN A 384 13.87 -10.67 40.08
C GLN A 384 14.09 -12.12 39.66
N THR A 385 13.42 -13.06 40.31
CA THR A 385 13.43 -14.48 39.91
C THR A 385 12.90 -14.67 38.49
N ILE A 386 11.78 -14.01 38.13
CA ILE A 386 11.22 -14.06 36.77
C ILE A 386 12.21 -13.46 35.76
N LEU A 387 12.78 -12.30 36.04
CA LEU A 387 13.75 -11.65 35.16
C LEU A 387 15.02 -12.49 34.97
N ASN A 388 15.53 -13.10 36.05
CA ASN A 388 16.71 -13.96 36.02
C ASN A 388 16.45 -15.31 35.36
N SER A 389 15.21 -15.79 35.35
CA SER A 389 14.81 -17.02 34.63
C SER A 389 14.71 -16.82 33.11
N GLY A 390 14.66 -15.57 32.66
CA GLY A 390 14.61 -15.21 31.25
C GLY A 390 15.96 -15.41 30.58
N GLU A 391 16.16 -16.54 29.93
CA GLU A 391 17.30 -16.73 29.03
C GLU A 391 16.94 -16.29 27.61
N VAL A 392 17.90 -15.62 26.95
CA VAL A 392 17.78 -15.33 25.52
C VAL A 392 17.84 -16.67 24.79
N ASN A 393 16.70 -17.17 24.36
CA ASN A 393 16.65 -18.39 23.59
C ASN A 393 17.32 -18.20 22.22
N GLU A 394 17.58 -19.31 21.52
CA GLU A 394 18.26 -19.32 20.22
C GLU A 394 17.63 -18.35 19.20
N ARG A 395 16.31 -18.16 19.25
CA ARG A 395 15.60 -17.17 18.41
C ARG A 395 15.96 -15.74 18.80
N GLY A 396 16.04 -15.43 20.09
CA GLY A 396 16.45 -14.12 20.61
C GLY A 396 17.88 -13.77 20.25
N GLU A 397 18.82 -14.72 20.36
CA GLU A 397 20.23 -14.50 20.00
C GLU A 397 20.37 -14.13 18.52
N LYS A 398 19.67 -14.87 17.65
CA LYS A 398 19.65 -14.60 16.20
C LYS A 398 19.05 -13.25 15.82
N ILE A 399 18.05 -12.77 16.59
CA ILE A 399 17.49 -11.42 16.42
C ILE A 399 18.56 -10.37 16.78
N LEU A 400 19.27 -10.58 17.89
CA LEU A 400 20.34 -9.69 18.33
C LEU A 400 21.50 -9.65 17.31
N ASP A 401 21.84 -10.77 16.69
CA ASP A 401 22.87 -10.82 15.64
C ASP A 401 22.45 -10.08 14.37
N SER A 402 21.18 -10.16 13.99
CA SER A 402 20.65 -9.37 12.87
C SER A 402 20.73 -7.86 13.15
N ILE A 403 20.46 -7.46 14.40
CA ILE A 403 20.57 -6.05 14.83
C ILE A 403 22.04 -5.60 14.84
N LYS A 404 22.93 -6.39 15.44
CA LYS A 404 24.38 -6.15 15.44
C LYS A 404 24.93 -5.96 14.02
N ALA A 405 24.56 -6.85 13.11
CA ALA A 405 24.93 -6.76 11.70
C ALA A 405 24.42 -5.45 11.06
N SER A 406 23.19 -5.05 11.35
CA SER A 406 22.63 -3.78 10.84
C SER A 406 23.28 -2.53 11.44
N LEU A 407 23.80 -2.61 12.67
CA LEU A 407 24.48 -1.52 13.37
C LEU A 407 25.99 -1.47 13.12
N GLY A 408 26.55 -2.43 12.37
CA GLY A 408 28.00 -2.55 12.17
C GLY A 408 28.78 -2.93 13.43
N ILE A 409 28.10 -3.47 14.44
CA ILE A 409 28.72 -3.93 15.69
C ILE A 409 29.06 -5.41 15.48
N LEU A 410 30.31 -5.69 15.11
CA LEU A 410 30.84 -7.07 15.03
C LEU A 410 31.17 -7.61 16.42
#